data_AF-A0A9W4DYS1-F1
#
_entry.id   AF-A0A9W4DYS1-F1
#
_cell.length_a   1.000
_cell.length_b   1.000
_cell.length_c   1.000
_cell.angle_alpha   90.00
_cell.angle_beta   90.00
_cell.angle_gamma   90.00
#
_symmetry.space_group_name_H-M   'P 1'
#
loop_
_entity.id
_entity.type
_entity.pdbx_description
1 polymer ?
#
loop_
_entity_poly.entity_id
_entity_poly.type
_entity_poly.pdbx_seq_one_letter_code
_entity_poly.pdbx_strand_id
1 'polypeptide(L)'
;MTPAWAGLVRNLAVLTDFYTSPPPLEPLTVRSLYLDRRGPTLTLRFDLPAFPDRPRPEWEQNGCDTFQCQLQFLAVDDFLLLGWNPRVTGSLDIVPTVERRVLVRLGTAGTHLTFSSSDSLTIGKMSAYRSSTDGADRGHHYYVGKVDQLRYDVLPDLGEKTFYGRV
;
A
#
# COMPACT_ATOMS: atom_id res chain seq x y z
N MET A 1 17.26 10.83 4.38
CA MET A 1 17.30 9.71 5.35
C MET A 1 16.28 8.69 4.88
N THR A 2 16.66 7.41 4.80
CA THR A 2 15.74 6.34 4.38
C THR A 2 14.77 6.02 5.52
N PRO A 3 13.45 5.94 5.29
CA PRO A 3 12.49 5.58 6.33
C PRO A 3 12.75 4.17 6.89
N ALA A 4 12.52 3.99 8.20
CA ALA A 4 12.78 2.71 8.88
C ALA A 4 12.01 1.53 8.28
N TRP A 5 10.77 1.77 7.83
CA TRP A 5 9.92 0.73 7.22
C TRP A 5 10.55 0.12 5.96
N ALA A 6 11.32 0.89 5.21
CA ALA A 6 11.91 0.43 3.95
C ALA A 6 12.91 -0.72 4.18
N GLY A 7 13.62 -0.72 5.33
CA GLY A 7 14.54 -1.79 5.71
C GLY A 7 13.86 -3.12 6.04
N LEU A 8 12.54 -3.12 6.22
CA LEU A 8 11.73 -4.31 6.52
C LEU A 8 11.12 -4.94 5.25
N VAL A 9 11.25 -4.27 4.10
CA VAL A 9 10.67 -4.72 2.83
C VAL A 9 11.66 -5.58 2.06
N ARG A 10 11.28 -6.83 1.80
CA ARG A 10 12.15 -7.82 1.13
C ARG A 10 12.46 -7.47 -0.32
N ASN A 11 11.49 -6.90 -1.02
CA ASN A 11 11.56 -6.58 -2.44
C ASN A 11 11.61 -5.07 -2.69
N LEU A 12 12.22 -4.29 -1.80
CA LEU A 12 12.24 -2.82 -1.87
C LEU A 12 12.71 -2.27 -3.23
N ALA A 13 13.56 -3.02 -3.94
CA ALA A 13 14.06 -2.69 -5.27
C ALA A 13 12.94 -2.24 -6.23
N VAL A 14 11.75 -2.89 -6.17
CA VAL A 14 10.62 -2.57 -7.04
C VAL A 14 10.08 -1.15 -6.84
N LEU A 15 10.27 -0.56 -5.66
CA LEU A 15 9.86 0.81 -5.35
C LEU A 15 10.97 1.82 -5.68
N THR A 16 12.23 1.45 -5.45
CA THR A 16 13.38 2.33 -5.71
C THR A 16 13.64 2.59 -7.20
N ASP A 17 13.00 1.83 -8.09
CA ASP A 17 12.94 2.14 -9.53
C ASP A 17 12.24 3.49 -9.79
N PHE A 18 11.34 3.91 -8.90
CA PHE A 18 10.49 5.10 -9.05
C PHE A 18 10.84 6.24 -8.08
N TYR A 19 11.56 5.93 -7.01
CA TYR A 19 11.95 6.90 -5.98
C TYR A 19 13.44 6.84 -5.72
N THR A 20 14.07 8.02 -5.69
CA THR A 20 15.46 8.19 -5.25
C THR A 20 15.61 7.77 -3.78
N SER A 21 14.59 8.02 -2.96
CA SER A 21 14.44 7.48 -1.61
C SER A 21 12.98 7.14 -1.36
N PRO A 22 12.65 5.99 -0.73
CA PRO A 22 11.28 5.66 -0.37
C PRO A 22 10.64 6.81 0.44
N PRO A 23 9.39 7.19 0.14
CA PRO A 23 8.68 8.23 0.89
C PRO A 23 8.34 7.77 2.32
N PRO A 24 8.15 8.72 3.25
CA PRO A 24 7.54 8.40 4.54
C PRO A 24 6.12 7.86 4.35
N LEU A 25 5.60 7.14 5.35
CA LEU A 25 4.23 6.62 5.36
C LEU A 25 3.29 7.56 6.13
N GLU A 26 3.50 8.87 5.97
CA GLU A 26 2.75 9.92 6.64
C GLU A 26 2.73 11.21 5.78
N PRO A 27 1.55 11.78 5.49
CA PRO A 27 0.23 11.13 5.56
C PRO A 27 0.04 10.16 4.37
N LEU A 28 -0.55 8.99 4.60
CA LEU A 28 -1.02 8.12 3.52
C LEU A 28 -2.53 7.95 3.55
N THR A 29 -3.15 7.67 2.40
CA THR A 29 -4.57 7.38 2.31
C THR A 29 -4.78 5.89 2.15
N VAL A 30 -5.38 5.25 3.15
CA VAL A 30 -5.74 3.83 3.09
C VAL A 30 -6.97 3.65 2.21
N ARG A 31 -6.86 2.72 1.26
CA ARG A 31 -7.88 2.40 0.26
C ARG A 31 -8.60 1.09 0.56
N SER A 32 -7.86 0.09 0.99
CA SER A 32 -8.45 -1.18 1.40
C SER A 32 -7.55 -1.98 2.34
N LEU A 33 -8.20 -2.89 3.07
CA LEU A 33 -7.58 -3.92 3.90
C LEU A 33 -8.09 -5.26 3.37
N TYR A 34 -7.18 -6.18 3.05
CA TYR A 34 -7.53 -7.54 2.65
C TYR A 34 -6.92 -8.54 3.62
N LEU A 35 -7.77 -9.30 4.31
CA LEU A 35 -7.38 -10.32 5.28
C LEU A 35 -7.54 -11.72 4.68
N ASP A 36 -6.51 -12.54 4.73
CA ASP A 36 -6.58 -13.97 4.39
C ASP A 36 -6.15 -14.83 5.59
N ARG A 37 -6.92 -15.89 5.85
CA ARG A 37 -6.73 -16.83 6.97
C ARG A 37 -5.96 -18.10 6.59
N ARG A 38 -5.78 -18.41 5.29
CA ARG A 38 -5.10 -19.66 4.85
C ARG A 38 -3.58 -19.60 4.97
N GLY A 39 -3.05 -18.41 5.20
CA GLY A 39 -1.85 -18.08 5.95
C GLY A 39 -2.11 -16.67 6.47
N PRO A 40 -2.09 -16.38 7.79
CA PRO A 40 -2.57 -15.11 8.33
C PRO A 40 -1.83 -13.94 7.69
N THR A 41 -2.49 -13.27 6.76
CA THR A 41 -1.91 -12.16 5.98
C THR A 41 -2.87 -10.99 5.94
N LEU A 42 -2.28 -9.81 5.88
CA LEU A 42 -2.98 -8.56 5.62
C LEU A 42 -2.30 -7.90 4.44
N THR A 43 -3.06 -7.59 3.39
CA THR A 43 -2.62 -6.70 2.31
C THR A 43 -3.27 -5.35 2.51
N LEU A 44 -2.48 -4.32 2.80
CA LEU A 44 -2.91 -2.93 2.87
C LEU A 44 -2.73 -2.30 1.50
N ARG A 45 -3.78 -1.71 0.93
CA ARG A 45 -3.67 -0.85 -0.27
C ARG A 45 -3.80 0.60 0.15
N PHE A 46 -2.87 1.43 -0.30
CA PHE A 46 -2.84 2.85 0.06
C PHE A 46 -2.16 3.69 -1.01
N ASP A 47 -2.47 4.99 -0.98
CA ASP A 47 -1.77 5.98 -1.80
C ASP A 47 -0.60 6.56 -1.01
N LEU A 48 0.54 6.68 -1.68
CA LEU A 48 1.74 7.28 -1.11
C LEU A 48 1.61 8.81 -1.06
N PRO A 49 2.21 9.47 -0.03
CA PRO A 49 2.12 10.93 0.15
C PRO A 49 2.72 11.74 -0.98
N ALA A 50 3.71 11.17 -1.67
CA ALA A 50 4.44 11.84 -2.73
C ALA A 50 4.38 11.00 -4.00
N PHE A 51 4.07 11.64 -5.13
CA PHE A 51 4.23 11.01 -6.43
C PHE A 51 5.72 10.69 -6.69
N PRO A 52 6.03 9.62 -7.45
CA PRO A 52 7.40 9.26 -7.82
C PRO A 52 8.25 10.43 -8.32
N ASP A 53 9.52 10.48 -7.91
CA ASP A 53 10.51 11.42 -8.46
C ASP A 53 11.13 10.94 -9.79
N ARG A 54 10.92 9.67 -10.13
CA ARG A 54 11.23 9.05 -11.43
C ARG A 54 9.98 8.36 -11.99
N PRO A 55 8.93 9.11 -12.35
CA PRO A 55 7.73 8.53 -12.93
C PRO A 55 8.05 7.96 -14.32
N ARG A 56 7.24 7.00 -14.79
CA ARG A 56 7.30 6.59 -16.19
C ARG A 56 6.77 7.71 -17.09
N PRO A 57 7.33 7.91 -18.31
CA PRO A 57 6.84 8.94 -19.23
C PRO A 57 5.34 8.85 -19.53
N GLU A 58 4.80 7.62 -19.60
CA GLU A 58 3.37 7.40 -19.82
C GLU A 58 2.49 7.99 -18.71
N TRP A 59 2.96 8.00 -17.45
CA TRP A 59 2.21 8.54 -16.32
C TRP A 59 2.14 10.07 -16.36
N GLU A 60 3.26 10.72 -16.72
CA GLU A 60 3.35 12.17 -16.88
C GLU A 60 2.47 12.65 -18.02
N GLN A 61 2.56 11.99 -19.18
CA GLN A 61 1.76 12.32 -20.37
C GLN A 61 0.25 12.22 -20.10
N ASN A 62 -0.16 11.27 -19.25
CA ASN A 62 -1.54 11.08 -18.86
C ASN A 62 -1.94 11.87 -17.59
N GLY A 63 -1.06 12.73 -17.06
CA GLY A 63 -1.33 13.58 -15.91
C GLY A 63 -1.73 12.79 -14.67
N CYS A 64 -1.03 11.68 -14.40
CA CYS A 64 -1.14 10.99 -13.12
C CYS A 64 -0.49 11.84 -12.02
N ASP A 65 -1.11 11.84 -10.85
CA ASP A 65 -0.68 12.62 -9.69
C ASP A 65 -0.59 11.78 -8.41
N THR A 66 -1.09 10.54 -8.46
CA THR A 66 -1.19 9.65 -7.31
C THR A 66 -0.52 8.32 -7.61
N PHE A 67 0.27 7.84 -6.65
CA PHE A 67 0.93 6.54 -6.74
C PHE A 67 0.43 5.63 -5.62
N GLN A 68 -0.20 4.53 -6.02
CA GLN A 68 -0.82 3.56 -5.13
C GLN A 68 0.05 2.32 -5.02
N CYS A 69 0.12 1.77 -3.82
CA CYS A 69 0.91 0.60 -3.49
C CYS A 69 0.10 -0.37 -2.62
N GLN A 70 0.42 -1.65 -2.75
CA GLN A 70 0.06 -2.67 -1.78
C GLN A 70 1.28 -3.01 -0.91
N LEU A 71 1.06 -3.16 0.40
CA LEU A 71 2.02 -3.71 1.33
C LEU A 71 1.41 -4.92 2.04
N GLN A 72 2.05 -6.07 1.88
CA GLN A 72 1.64 -7.31 2.51
C GLN A 72 2.44 -7.59 3.77
N PHE A 73 1.69 -7.95 4.81
CA PHE A 73 2.16 -8.39 6.10
C PHE A 73 1.86 -9.89 6.25
N LEU A 74 2.83 -10.64 6.78
CA LEU A 74 2.76 -12.08 6.99
C LEU A 74 2.72 -12.41 8.48
N ALA A 75 2.13 -13.56 8.83
CA ALA A 75 1.97 -14.02 10.21
C ALA A 75 1.30 -12.95 11.09
N VAL A 76 0.18 -12.41 10.58
CA VAL A 76 -0.59 -11.36 11.24
C VAL A 76 -1.33 -11.92 12.45
N ASP A 77 -1.15 -11.29 13.60
CA ASP A 77 -1.84 -11.56 14.87
C ASP A 77 -2.34 -10.26 15.51
N ASP A 78 -3.15 -10.38 16.58
CA ASP A 78 -3.65 -9.27 17.39
C ASP A 78 -4.34 -8.15 16.57
N PHE A 79 -5.01 -8.53 15.49
CA PHE A 79 -5.66 -7.57 14.61
C PHE A 79 -6.86 -6.90 15.29
N LEU A 80 -6.83 -5.58 15.34
CA LEU A 80 -7.90 -4.72 15.83
C LEU A 80 -8.14 -3.59 14.85
N LEU A 81 -9.39 -3.46 14.41
CA LEU A 81 -9.88 -2.34 13.61
C LEU A 81 -11.12 -1.75 14.29
N LEU A 82 -11.05 -0.47 14.63
CA LEU A 82 -12.15 0.30 15.22
C LEU A 82 -12.47 1.51 14.35
N GLY A 83 -13.76 1.80 14.17
CA GLY A 83 -14.25 3.04 13.58
C GLY A 83 -13.88 3.27 12.12
N TRP A 84 -13.98 2.24 11.27
CA TRP A 84 -13.73 2.35 9.82
C TRP A 84 -14.67 3.37 9.15
N ASN A 85 -14.14 4.57 8.86
CA ASN A 85 -14.87 5.65 8.23
C ASN A 85 -14.02 6.28 7.10
N PRO A 86 -14.09 5.74 5.87
CA PRO A 86 -13.40 6.32 4.72
C PRO A 86 -13.81 7.78 4.50
N ARG A 87 -12.90 8.71 4.22
CA ARG A 87 -11.47 8.52 3.89
C ARG A 87 -10.60 8.37 5.14
N VAL A 88 -9.81 7.31 5.16
CA VAL A 88 -8.83 7.03 6.21
C VAL A 88 -7.48 7.58 5.73
N THR A 89 -7.10 8.76 6.21
CA THR A 89 -5.79 9.39 5.91
C THR A 89 -5.04 9.64 7.20
N GLY A 90 -3.83 9.10 7.33
CA GLY A 90 -3.07 9.17 8.59
C GLY A 90 -1.64 8.69 8.46
N SER A 91 -0.99 8.47 9.61
CA SER A 91 0.36 7.93 9.70
C SER A 91 0.31 6.42 9.88
N LEU A 92 1.09 5.68 9.07
CA LEU A 92 1.31 4.25 9.28
C LEU A 92 2.68 4.03 9.92
N ASP A 93 2.66 3.73 11.21
CA ASP A 93 3.86 3.41 11.98
C ASP A 93 4.12 1.91 11.92
N ILE A 94 5.35 1.53 11.59
CA ILE A 94 5.83 0.14 11.61
C ILE A 94 7.05 0.09 12.50
N VAL A 95 6.88 -0.47 13.70
CA VAL A 95 7.91 -0.47 14.74
C VAL A 95 8.39 -1.91 14.99
N PRO A 96 9.70 -2.20 14.82
CA PRO A 96 10.25 -3.50 15.19
C PRO A 96 10.01 -3.82 16.67
N THR A 97 9.70 -5.07 16.95
CA THR A 97 9.56 -5.62 18.30
C THR A 97 10.53 -6.79 18.50
N VAL A 98 10.36 -7.57 19.57
CA VAL A 98 11.16 -8.77 19.80
C VAL A 98 10.86 -9.86 18.76
N GLU A 99 11.75 -10.84 18.64
CA GLU A 99 11.50 -12.08 17.87
C GLU A 99 11.14 -11.90 16.38
N ARG A 100 11.80 -10.96 15.67
CA ARG A 100 11.58 -10.74 14.23
C ARG A 100 10.12 -10.35 13.91
N ARG A 101 9.47 -9.62 14.81
CA ARG A 101 8.12 -9.10 14.64
C ARG A 101 8.12 -7.57 14.53
N VAL A 102 7.00 -7.05 14.04
CA VAL A 102 6.69 -5.62 14.00
C VAL A 102 5.31 -5.39 14.57
N LEU A 103 5.14 -4.23 15.20
CA LEU A 103 3.85 -3.68 15.58
C LEU A 103 3.49 -2.58 14.58
N VAL A 104 2.33 -2.73 13.95
CA VAL A 104 1.82 -1.83 12.93
C VAL A 104 0.65 -1.05 13.51
N ARG A 105 0.67 0.27 13.34
CA ARG A 105 -0.39 1.16 13.80
C ARG A 105 -0.73 2.17 12.74
N LEU A 106 -2.02 2.40 12.53
CA LEU A 106 -2.52 3.50 11.73
C LEU A 106 -3.22 4.50 12.66
N GLY A 107 -2.66 5.71 12.74
CA GLY A 107 -3.25 6.82 13.47
C GLY A 107 -4.05 7.74 12.55
N THR A 108 -5.38 7.73 12.67
CA THR A 108 -6.23 8.80 12.11
C THR A 108 -7.40 9.09 13.05
N ALA A 109 -7.99 10.29 12.92
CA ALA A 109 -9.23 10.60 13.61
C ALA A 109 -10.34 9.61 13.20
N GLY A 110 -10.97 8.97 14.18
CA GLY A 110 -12.11 8.09 13.97
C GLY A 110 -11.79 6.64 13.59
N THR A 111 -10.65 6.35 12.94
CA THR A 111 -10.23 4.97 12.63
C THR A 111 -8.95 4.59 13.37
N HIS A 112 -8.98 3.46 14.07
CA HIS A 112 -7.82 2.87 14.73
C HIS A 112 -7.57 1.47 14.19
N LEU A 113 -6.40 1.27 13.60
CA LEU A 113 -5.93 -0.04 13.16
C LEU A 113 -4.63 -0.37 13.88
N THR A 114 -4.57 -1.55 14.48
CA THR A 114 -3.35 -2.11 15.07
C THR A 114 -3.29 -3.61 14.83
N PHE A 115 -2.09 -4.13 14.61
CA PHE A 115 -1.83 -5.57 14.52
C PHE A 115 -0.33 -5.84 14.68
N SER A 116 0.02 -7.08 15.02
CA SER A 116 1.40 -7.56 14.98
C SER A 116 1.62 -8.43 13.75
N SER A 117 2.85 -8.47 13.21
CA SER A 117 3.20 -9.32 12.07
C SER A 117 4.69 -9.65 12.07
N SER A 118 5.14 -10.53 11.18
CA SER A 118 6.58 -10.73 10.94
C SER A 118 7.24 -9.47 10.39
N ASP A 119 8.53 -9.30 10.65
CA ASP A 119 9.36 -8.21 10.14
C ASP A 119 9.74 -8.30 8.65
N SER A 120 9.00 -9.12 7.89
CA SER A 120 9.25 -9.46 6.50
C SER A 120 8.10 -9.00 5.61
N LEU A 121 8.12 -7.72 5.26
CA LEU A 121 7.10 -7.07 4.46
C LEU A 121 7.35 -7.30 2.97
N THR A 122 6.29 -7.31 2.17
CA THR A 122 6.43 -7.40 0.70
C THR A 122 5.56 -6.36 0.00
N ILE A 123 6.15 -5.62 -0.93
CA ILE A 123 5.43 -4.71 -1.82
C ILE A 123 4.72 -5.54 -2.89
N GLY A 124 3.41 -5.33 -3.03
CA GLY A 124 2.57 -5.96 -4.03
C GLY A 124 2.34 -5.09 -5.26
N LYS A 125 1.09 -5.05 -5.70
CA LYS A 125 0.70 -4.29 -6.88
C LYS A 125 0.94 -2.80 -6.66
N MET A 126 1.47 -2.15 -7.69
CA MET A 126 1.67 -0.71 -7.74
C MET A 126 1.03 -0.14 -9.00
N SER A 127 0.50 1.06 -8.90
CA SER A 127 -0.10 1.77 -10.04
C SER A 127 -0.06 3.28 -9.86
N ALA A 128 0.13 4.00 -10.96
CA ALA A 128 -0.11 5.43 -11.02
C ALA A 128 -1.53 5.70 -11.55
N TYR A 129 -2.19 6.74 -11.06
CA TYR A 129 -3.46 7.20 -11.59
C TYR A 129 -3.64 8.70 -11.38
N ARG A 130 -4.65 9.28 -12.04
CA ARG A 130 -5.09 10.65 -11.83
C ARG A 130 -6.17 10.69 -10.76
N SER A 131 -5.93 11.44 -9.69
CA SER A 131 -6.88 11.63 -8.61
C SER A 131 -8.18 12.28 -9.10
N SER A 132 -9.29 11.87 -8.50
CA SER A 132 -10.60 12.48 -8.71
C SER A 132 -10.91 13.50 -7.62
N THR A 133 -11.80 14.45 -7.87
CA THR A 133 -12.21 15.47 -6.89
C THR A 133 -13.05 14.90 -5.74
N ASP A 134 -13.82 13.83 -6.00
CA ASP A 134 -14.47 13.04 -4.95
C ASP A 134 -13.46 12.16 -4.18
N GLY A 135 -12.22 12.12 -4.69
CA GLY A 135 -11.04 11.37 -4.30
C GLY A 135 -11.15 9.85 -4.47
N ALA A 136 -12.17 9.35 -5.15
CA ALA A 136 -12.26 7.93 -5.48
C ALA A 136 -11.10 7.53 -6.40
N ASP A 137 -10.69 6.27 -6.34
CA ASP A 137 -9.67 5.65 -7.18
C ASP A 137 -10.34 4.81 -8.30
N ARG A 138 -11.48 5.28 -8.82
CA ARG A 138 -12.27 4.56 -9.85
C ARG A 138 -11.80 4.82 -11.29
N GLY A 139 -10.83 5.73 -11.46
CA GLY A 139 -10.30 6.11 -12.76
C GLY A 139 -9.44 5.00 -13.38
N HIS A 140 -8.79 5.34 -14.49
CA HIS A 140 -7.84 4.44 -15.12
C HIS A 140 -6.55 4.33 -14.29
N HIS A 141 -6.04 3.11 -14.14
CA HIS A 141 -4.81 2.80 -13.41
C HIS A 141 -3.72 2.32 -14.37
N TYR A 142 -2.56 2.98 -14.32
CA TYR A 142 -1.36 2.54 -15.01
C TYR A 142 -0.55 1.62 -14.09
N TYR A 143 -0.80 0.31 -14.19
CA TYR A 143 -0.11 -0.69 -13.38
C TYR A 143 1.37 -0.85 -13.75
N VAL A 144 2.22 -0.99 -12.73
CA VAL A 144 3.66 -1.23 -12.90
C VAL A 144 3.92 -2.60 -13.51
N GLY A 145 3.18 -3.62 -13.07
CA GLY A 145 3.33 -5.01 -13.51
C GLY A 145 2.66 -5.26 -14.85
N LYS A 146 3.39 -5.84 -15.81
CA LYS A 146 2.88 -6.11 -17.17
C LYS A 146 1.62 -6.98 -17.18
N VAL A 147 1.56 -7.98 -16.31
CA VAL A 147 0.39 -8.88 -16.22
C VAL A 147 -0.84 -8.11 -15.74
N ASP A 148 -0.67 -7.21 -14.76
CA ASP A 148 -1.79 -6.42 -14.22
C ASP A 148 -2.24 -5.37 -15.24
N GLN A 149 -1.29 -4.72 -15.94
CA GLN A 149 -1.59 -3.77 -17.02
C GLN A 149 -2.37 -4.41 -18.17
N LEU A 150 -2.17 -5.70 -18.45
CA LEU A 150 -2.94 -6.43 -19.45
C LEU A 150 -4.34 -6.85 -18.97
N ARG A 151 -4.52 -6.99 -17.66
CA ARG A 151 -5.75 -7.53 -17.06
C ARG A 151 -6.70 -6.46 -16.57
N TYR A 152 -6.16 -5.31 -16.16
CA TYR A 152 -6.87 -4.33 -15.38
C TYR A 152 -6.54 -2.93 -15.91
N ASP A 153 -7.55 -2.28 -16.46
CA ASP A 153 -7.51 -0.85 -16.79
C ASP A 153 -8.05 0.02 -15.65
N VAL A 154 -8.84 -0.59 -14.75
CA VAL A 154 -9.42 0.02 -13.56
C VAL A 154 -9.25 -0.95 -12.39
N LEU A 155 -9.53 -0.47 -11.17
CA LEU A 155 -9.47 -1.34 -10.01
C LEU A 155 -10.38 -2.57 -10.14
N PRO A 156 -9.85 -3.77 -9.84
CA PRO A 156 -10.66 -4.98 -9.85
C PRO A 156 -11.68 -5.00 -8.71
N ASP A 157 -12.73 -5.80 -8.90
CA ASP A 157 -13.73 -6.09 -7.88
C ASP A 157 -13.10 -6.57 -6.57
N LEU A 158 -13.73 -6.22 -5.44
CA LEU A 158 -13.22 -6.45 -4.09
C LEU A 158 -12.90 -7.93 -3.77
N GLY A 159 -13.48 -8.88 -4.52
CA GLY A 159 -13.27 -10.31 -4.36
C GLY A 159 -12.13 -10.90 -5.20
N GLU A 160 -11.45 -10.11 -6.03
CA GLU A 160 -10.44 -10.61 -6.97
C GLU A 160 -9.17 -11.09 -6.25
N LYS A 161 -9.13 -12.39 -5.96
CA LYS A 161 -8.05 -13.03 -5.21
C LYS A 161 -6.69 -12.87 -5.89
N THR A 162 -6.65 -12.85 -7.23
CA THR A 162 -5.37 -12.73 -7.93
C THR A 162 -4.78 -11.32 -7.83
N PHE A 163 -5.60 -10.33 -7.48
CA PHE A 163 -5.16 -8.95 -7.27
C PHE A 163 -4.84 -8.63 -5.81
N TYR A 164 -5.66 -9.09 -4.85
CA TYR A 164 -5.50 -8.75 -3.43
C TYR A 164 -4.79 -9.83 -2.59
N GLY A 165 -4.96 -11.10 -2.98
CA GLY A 165 -4.46 -12.25 -2.22
C GLY A 165 -3.09 -12.76 -2.67
N ARG A 166 -2.48 -12.17 -3.70
CA ARG A 166 -1.16 -12.55 -4.20
C ARG A 166 -0.31 -11.32 -4.42
N VAL A 167 0.86 -11.32 -3.78
CA VAL A 167 1.92 -10.32 -3.92
C VAL A 167 3.13 -10.98 -4.56
#